data_AF-A0A950SQ13-F1
#
_entry.id   AF-A0A950SQ13-F1
#
_cell.length_a   1.000
_cell.length_b   1.000
_cell.length_c   1.000
_cell.angle_alpha   90.00
_cell.angle_beta   90.00
_cell.angle_gamma   90.00
#
_symmetry.space_group_name_H-M   'P 1'
#
loop_
_entity.id
_entity.type
_entity.pdbx_description
1 polymer ?
#
loop_
_entity_poly.entity_id
_entity_poly.type
_entity_poly.pdbx_seq_one_letter_code
_entity_poly.pdbx_strand_id
1 'polypeptide(L)'
;MTRSTDEASRVLRASGLRSTPQRRAILASFDGGRSEHLSADEVLARAGSSLPELSRGTVYATLAEFTEAGLLAAIGNPGPVRYEINTERHGHFRCRLCLRWFDVAIVLDDRRPTGLDGFHVERLDVRAEGICDECGDYERALLAGARAIRRTGPAFAAPIAADACALELETPVGLLTLAASARGVTRVAFSEHADADRLGSLPRGARSDRVASRHVSEAADQLEGYFGGAVRRPTASIDWSRLRPDAASALRATIEIPYATHRSYSDLGLGQPSTALGRTFGGNPIPLLTPCHRVARGTEVPAVYVAGPERRRWLEDHERRQAAGEQA
;
A
#
# COMPACT_ATOMS: atom_id res chain seq x y z
N MET A 1 -16.15 -0.23 -20.97
CA MET A 1 -16.77 -0.96 -22.09
C MET A 1 -15.66 -1.12 -23.11
N THR A 2 -15.19 -2.34 -23.36
CA THR A 2 -13.98 -2.59 -24.16
C THR A 2 -14.15 -2.01 -25.56
N ARG A 3 -13.29 -1.07 -25.95
CA ARG A 3 -13.32 -0.49 -27.31
C ARG A 3 -12.96 -1.58 -28.31
N SER A 4 -13.93 -2.02 -29.10
CA SER A 4 -13.67 -3.07 -30.10
C SER A 4 -12.76 -2.51 -31.20
N THR A 5 -11.99 -3.39 -31.85
CA THR A 5 -11.12 -3.05 -32.99
C THR A 5 -11.87 -2.31 -34.10
N ASP A 6 -13.18 -2.56 -34.24
CA ASP A 6 -14.06 -1.89 -35.19
C ASP A 6 -14.39 -0.45 -34.77
N GLU A 7 -14.55 -0.18 -33.48
CA GLU A 7 -14.73 1.16 -32.95
C GLU A 7 -13.46 2.01 -33.15
N ALA A 8 -12.29 1.45 -32.83
CA ALA A 8 -11.01 2.12 -33.07
C ALA A 8 -10.81 2.44 -34.56
N SER A 9 -11.19 1.51 -35.46
CA SER A 9 -11.14 1.75 -36.91
C SER A 9 -12.00 2.92 -37.36
N ARG A 10 -13.21 3.02 -36.79
CA ARG A 10 -14.17 4.08 -37.12
C ARG A 10 -13.66 5.45 -36.67
N VAL A 11 -13.13 5.53 -35.45
CA VAL A 11 -12.58 6.76 -34.86
C VAL A 11 -11.38 7.27 -35.67
N LEU A 12 -10.45 6.38 -36.07
CA LEU A 12 -9.30 6.76 -36.89
C LEU A 12 -9.73 7.34 -38.24
N ARG A 13 -10.66 6.68 -38.93
CA ARG A 13 -11.18 7.15 -40.22
C ARG A 13 -11.90 8.49 -40.11
N ALA A 14 -12.72 8.67 -39.06
CA ALA A 14 -13.42 9.93 -38.80
C ALA A 14 -12.44 11.10 -38.54
N SER A 15 -11.24 10.79 -38.04
CA SER A 15 -10.19 11.77 -37.73
C SER A 15 -9.17 11.93 -38.88
N GLY A 16 -9.47 11.42 -40.08
CA GLY A 16 -8.58 11.52 -41.25
C GLY A 16 -7.32 10.63 -41.19
N LEU A 17 -7.19 9.78 -40.17
CA LEU A 17 -6.04 8.90 -39.99
C LEU A 17 -6.28 7.53 -40.65
N ARG A 18 -5.23 7.00 -41.30
CA ARG A 18 -5.23 5.61 -41.79
C ARG A 18 -5.42 4.64 -40.62
N SER A 19 -6.38 3.72 -40.75
CA SER A 19 -6.63 2.65 -39.78
C SER A 19 -5.67 1.48 -40.01
N THR A 20 -4.44 1.59 -39.51
CA THR A 20 -3.43 0.51 -39.53
C THR A 20 -3.58 -0.40 -38.29
N PRO A 21 -3.10 -1.66 -38.33
CA PRO A 21 -3.11 -2.54 -37.16
C PRO A 21 -2.48 -1.91 -35.91
N GLN A 22 -1.35 -1.21 -36.08
CA GLN A 22 -0.63 -0.54 -34.99
C GLN A 22 -1.49 0.58 -34.38
N ARG A 23 -2.07 1.46 -35.21
CA ARG A 23 -2.91 2.56 -34.74
C ARG A 23 -4.17 2.06 -34.02
N ARG A 24 -4.76 0.96 -34.49
CA ARG A 24 -5.90 0.34 -33.81
C ARG A 24 -5.53 -0.24 -32.46
N ALA A 25 -4.42 -0.97 -32.36
CA ALA A 25 -3.97 -1.57 -31.10
C ALA A 25 -3.60 -0.50 -30.06
N ILE A 26 -2.93 0.57 -30.48
CA ILE A 26 -2.59 1.71 -29.62
C ILE A 26 -3.87 2.41 -29.14
N LEU A 27 -4.81 2.73 -30.03
CA LEU A 27 -6.06 3.40 -29.63
C LEU A 27 -6.94 2.51 -28.75
N ALA A 28 -6.96 1.20 -29.01
CA ALA A 28 -7.69 0.23 -28.21
C ALA A 28 -7.07 0.00 -26.82
N SER A 29 -5.81 0.43 -26.59
CA SER A 29 -5.16 0.30 -25.28
C SER A 29 -5.79 1.17 -24.19
N PHE A 30 -6.60 2.16 -24.57
CA PHE A 30 -7.34 3.07 -23.69
C PHE A 30 -8.80 2.62 -23.48
N ASP A 31 -9.03 1.32 -23.37
CA ASP A 31 -10.36 0.71 -23.20
C ASP A 31 -10.96 0.91 -21.79
N GLY A 32 -10.14 1.35 -20.83
CA GLY A 32 -10.55 1.83 -19.51
C GLY A 32 -11.45 3.07 -19.57
N GLY A 33 -11.55 3.71 -20.74
CA GLY A 33 -12.46 4.81 -21.00
C GLY A 33 -11.87 6.17 -20.63
N ARG A 34 -12.74 7.12 -20.31
CA ARG A 34 -12.39 8.56 -20.19
C ARG A 34 -11.52 8.90 -18.97
N SER A 35 -11.40 8.01 -18.00
CA SER A 35 -10.65 8.25 -16.75
C SER A 35 -9.25 7.61 -16.72
N GLU A 36 -8.80 7.07 -17.85
CA GLU A 36 -7.56 6.30 -17.93
C GLU A 36 -6.39 7.12 -18.49
N HIS A 37 -5.25 7.04 -17.78
CA HIS A 37 -4.05 7.81 -18.09
C HIS A 37 -2.84 6.89 -18.23
N LEU A 38 -2.41 6.65 -19.47
CA LEU A 38 -1.33 5.73 -19.77
C LEU A 38 -0.05 6.47 -20.14
N SER A 39 1.06 6.06 -19.57
CA SER A 39 2.39 6.34 -20.11
C SER A 39 2.60 5.60 -21.44
N ALA A 40 3.57 6.06 -22.23
CA ALA A 40 3.93 5.38 -23.47
C ALA A 40 4.38 3.92 -23.26
N ASP A 41 5.04 3.61 -22.12
CA ASP A 41 5.44 2.24 -21.80
C ASP A 41 4.24 1.35 -21.40
N GLU A 42 3.24 1.90 -20.70
CA GLU A 42 1.98 1.18 -20.40
C GLU A 42 1.19 0.90 -21.69
N VAL A 43 1.13 1.86 -22.62
CA VAL A 43 0.54 1.67 -23.95
C VAL A 43 1.28 0.58 -24.72
N LEU A 44 2.62 0.61 -24.72
CA LEU A 44 3.43 -0.40 -25.40
C LEU A 44 3.17 -1.79 -24.83
N ALA A 45 3.11 -1.94 -23.51
CA ALA A 45 2.83 -3.23 -22.86
C ALA A 45 1.44 -3.78 -23.23
N ARG A 46 0.42 -2.92 -23.22
CA ARG A 46 -0.96 -3.30 -23.59
C ARG A 46 -1.09 -3.63 -25.06
N ALA A 47 -0.69 -2.72 -25.94
CA ALA A 47 -0.78 -2.92 -27.38
C ALA A 47 0.06 -4.13 -27.83
N GLY A 48 1.25 -4.32 -27.24
CA GLY A 48 2.16 -5.43 -27.50
C GLY A 48 1.58 -6.82 -27.20
N SER A 49 0.58 -6.91 -26.31
CA SER A 49 -0.14 -8.15 -26.05
C SER A 49 -0.94 -8.64 -27.27
N SER A 50 -1.37 -7.71 -28.13
CA SER A 50 -2.10 -7.99 -29.38
C SER A 50 -1.22 -7.86 -30.65
N LEU A 51 -0.08 -7.18 -30.53
CA LEU A 51 0.81 -6.83 -31.64
C LEU A 51 2.29 -6.90 -31.17
N PRO A 52 2.86 -8.11 -31.04
CA PRO A 52 4.20 -8.31 -30.45
C PRO A 52 5.34 -7.59 -31.20
N GLU A 53 5.16 -7.29 -32.49
CA GLU A 53 6.11 -6.57 -33.34
C GLU A 53 6.12 -5.04 -33.14
N LEU A 54 5.25 -4.52 -32.27
CA LEU A 54 5.11 -3.09 -32.06
C LEU A 54 6.36 -2.49 -31.39
N SER A 55 7.03 -1.59 -32.08
CA SER A 55 8.22 -0.91 -31.55
C SER A 55 7.85 0.26 -30.64
N ARG A 56 8.72 0.55 -29.66
CA ARG A 56 8.60 1.75 -28.82
C ARG A 56 8.54 3.02 -29.67
N GLY A 57 9.37 3.15 -30.71
CA GLY A 57 9.37 4.31 -31.60
C GLY A 57 8.02 4.53 -32.31
N THR A 58 7.38 3.44 -32.75
CA THR A 58 6.04 3.49 -33.36
C THR A 58 4.98 3.95 -32.36
N VAL A 59 5.05 3.51 -31.10
CA VAL A 59 4.14 3.96 -30.04
C VAL A 59 4.26 5.46 -29.83
N TYR A 60 5.47 5.98 -29.61
CA TYR A 60 5.68 7.41 -29.39
C TYR A 60 5.22 8.26 -30.59
N ALA A 61 5.56 7.85 -31.82
CA ALA A 61 5.14 8.58 -33.03
C ALA A 61 3.61 8.60 -33.18
N THR A 62 2.95 7.46 -32.95
CA THR A 62 1.50 7.36 -33.05
C THR A 62 0.78 8.15 -31.95
N LEU A 63 1.30 8.14 -30.72
CA LEU A 63 0.74 8.93 -29.62
C LEU A 63 0.84 10.43 -29.88
N ALA A 64 1.96 10.89 -30.48
CA ALA A 64 2.11 12.26 -30.93
C ALA A 64 1.08 12.62 -32.01
N GLU A 65 0.95 11.78 -33.06
CA GLU A 65 -0.05 11.97 -34.13
C GLU A 65 -1.49 11.99 -33.59
N PHE A 66 -1.82 11.13 -32.63
CA PHE A 66 -3.15 11.12 -32.02
C PHE A 66 -3.41 12.37 -31.17
N THR A 67 -2.37 12.90 -30.53
CA THR A 67 -2.47 14.16 -29.78
C THR A 67 -2.70 15.33 -30.74
N GLU A 68 -1.94 15.39 -31.84
CA GLU A 68 -2.13 16.41 -32.89
C GLU A 68 -3.51 16.32 -33.55
N ALA A 69 -4.02 15.12 -33.76
CA ALA A 69 -5.35 14.87 -34.31
C ALA A 69 -6.50 15.09 -33.31
N GLY A 70 -6.21 15.45 -32.05
CA GLY A 70 -7.22 15.65 -31.00
C GLY A 70 -7.93 14.36 -30.57
N LEU A 71 -7.33 13.19 -30.82
CA LEU A 71 -7.81 11.89 -30.37
C LEU A 71 -7.36 11.55 -28.95
N LEU A 72 -6.23 12.12 -28.52
CA LEU A 72 -5.69 12.00 -27.19
C LEU A 72 -5.31 13.39 -26.64
N ALA A 73 -5.36 13.57 -25.33
CA ALA A 73 -4.66 14.65 -24.65
C ALA A 73 -3.36 14.12 -24.05
N ALA A 74 -2.34 14.97 -23.96
CA ALA A 74 -1.05 14.67 -23.35
C ALA A 74 -0.82 15.56 -22.12
N ILE A 75 -0.60 14.94 -20.96
CA ILE A 75 -0.47 15.57 -19.65
C ILE A 75 0.94 15.30 -19.11
N GLY A 76 1.55 16.27 -18.43
CA GLY A 76 2.78 16.01 -17.67
C GLY A 76 3.93 16.96 -17.90
N ASN A 77 3.70 18.27 -18.10
CA ASN A 77 4.78 19.25 -18.18
C ASN A 77 4.86 20.15 -16.93
N PRO A 78 5.93 20.11 -16.09
CA PRO A 78 7.08 19.21 -16.15
C PRO A 78 6.79 17.83 -15.50
N GLY A 79 7.29 16.74 -16.08
CA GLY A 79 7.09 15.36 -15.59
C GLY A 79 6.97 14.31 -16.69
N PRO A 80 6.71 13.04 -16.32
CA PRO A 80 6.45 11.97 -17.29
C PRO A 80 5.12 12.20 -18.01
N VAL A 81 5.14 12.17 -19.35
CA VAL A 81 3.95 12.38 -20.17
C VAL A 81 3.01 11.18 -20.05
N ARG A 82 1.73 11.46 -19.77
CA ARG A 82 0.62 10.51 -19.82
C ARG A 82 -0.38 10.95 -20.87
N TYR A 83 -1.00 9.97 -21.52
CA TYR A 83 -1.99 10.16 -22.57
C TYR A 83 -3.36 9.70 -22.08
N GLU A 84 -4.41 10.34 -22.57
CA GLU A 84 -5.80 10.03 -22.25
C GLU A 84 -6.73 10.27 -23.44
N ILE A 85 -7.85 9.55 -23.52
CA ILE A 85 -8.88 9.73 -24.57
C ILE A 85 -9.76 10.96 -24.33
N ASN A 86 -9.84 11.42 -23.08
CA ASN A 86 -10.69 12.54 -22.72
C ASN A 86 -10.05 13.85 -23.16
N THR A 87 -10.53 14.39 -24.28
CA THR A 87 -10.06 15.69 -24.79
C THR A 87 -10.93 16.86 -24.37
N GLU A 88 -11.97 16.63 -23.56
CA GLU A 88 -12.74 17.72 -22.95
C GLU A 88 -11.92 18.42 -21.86
N ARG A 89 -12.19 19.71 -21.63
CA ARG A 89 -11.50 20.47 -20.59
C ARG A 89 -11.84 19.90 -19.21
N HIS A 90 -10.86 19.31 -18.56
CA HIS A 90 -10.93 18.88 -17.17
C HIS A 90 -9.59 19.19 -16.50
N GLY A 91 -9.54 19.01 -15.19
CA GLY A 91 -8.33 19.17 -14.39
C GLY A 91 -7.78 17.82 -14.01
N HIS A 92 -6.52 17.84 -13.58
CA HIS A 92 -5.87 16.65 -13.07
C HIS A 92 -5.50 16.83 -11.60
N PHE A 93 -5.83 15.85 -10.77
CA PHE A 93 -5.32 15.74 -9.41
C PHE A 93 -4.26 14.65 -9.33
N ARG A 94 -3.08 14.97 -8.81
CA ARG A 94 -2.01 13.99 -8.53
C ARG A 94 -1.91 13.72 -7.04
N CYS A 95 -2.08 12.45 -6.65
CA CYS A 95 -1.81 12.05 -5.27
C CYS A 95 -0.29 11.99 -5.04
N ARG A 96 0.24 12.73 -4.06
CA ARG A 96 1.68 12.73 -3.74
C ARG A 96 2.19 11.41 -3.12
N LEU A 97 1.28 10.56 -2.68
CA LEU A 97 1.60 9.30 -1.98
C LEU A 97 1.58 8.11 -2.92
N CYS A 98 0.45 7.83 -3.55
CA CYS A 98 0.33 6.70 -4.49
C CYS A 98 0.70 7.07 -5.93
N LEU A 99 0.97 8.35 -6.21
CA LEU A 99 1.37 8.88 -7.52
C LEU A 99 0.35 8.68 -8.65
N ARG A 100 -0.86 8.22 -8.31
CA ARG A 100 -1.97 8.10 -9.26
C ARG A 100 -2.52 9.48 -9.62
N TRP A 101 -2.95 9.58 -10.88
CA TRP A 101 -3.65 10.73 -11.44
C TRP A 101 -5.16 10.47 -11.45
N PHE A 102 -5.93 11.51 -11.22
CA PHE A 102 -7.38 11.48 -11.15
C PHE A 102 -7.96 12.65 -11.95
N ASP A 103 -9.00 12.37 -12.72
CA ASP A 103 -9.77 13.43 -13.36
C ASP A 103 -10.56 14.20 -12.31
N VAL A 104 -10.51 15.52 -12.42
CA VAL A 104 -11.42 16.39 -11.68
C VAL A 104 -12.22 17.23 -12.67
N ALA A 105 -13.55 17.16 -12.54
CA ALA A 105 -14.42 18.08 -13.24
C ALA A 105 -14.10 19.49 -12.75
N ILE A 106 -13.58 20.35 -13.63
CA ILE A 106 -13.42 21.75 -13.28
C ILE A 106 -14.63 22.49 -13.81
N VAL A 107 -15.51 22.86 -12.90
CA VAL A 107 -16.50 23.90 -13.15
C VAL A 107 -15.77 25.24 -13.01
N LEU A 108 -15.07 25.68 -14.08
CA LEU A 108 -14.52 27.04 -14.18
C LEU A 108 -15.66 28.01 -14.53
N ASP A 109 -16.79 27.98 -13.81
CA ASP A 109 -18.00 28.57 -14.38
C ASP A 109 -17.87 30.07 -14.65
N ASP A 110 -17.02 30.83 -13.94
CA ASP A 110 -16.87 32.28 -14.21
C ASP A 110 -15.51 32.90 -13.85
N ARG A 111 -14.53 32.13 -13.39
CA ARG A 111 -13.24 32.66 -12.93
C ARG A 111 -12.12 32.31 -13.89
N ARG A 112 -11.98 33.13 -14.94
CA ARG A 112 -10.74 33.15 -15.74
C ARG A 112 -9.57 33.47 -14.80
N PRO A 113 -8.41 32.81 -14.95
CA PRO A 113 -7.19 33.23 -14.26
C PRO A 113 -6.93 34.71 -14.58
N THR A 114 -6.73 35.53 -13.56
CA THR A 114 -6.40 36.95 -13.70
C THR A 114 -4.93 37.13 -14.10
N GLY A 115 -4.59 38.24 -14.76
CA GLY A 115 -3.20 38.55 -15.16
C GLY A 115 -2.78 37.96 -16.51
N LEU A 116 -3.75 37.56 -17.35
CA LEU A 116 -3.53 37.08 -18.72
C LEU A 116 -3.68 38.19 -19.77
N ASP A 117 -3.77 39.45 -19.34
CA ASP A 117 -3.89 40.60 -20.24
C ASP A 117 -2.65 40.73 -21.13
N GLY A 118 -2.86 40.90 -22.45
CA GLY A 118 -1.78 41.01 -23.43
C GLY A 118 -1.20 39.68 -23.93
N PHE A 119 -1.69 38.53 -23.45
CA PHE A 119 -1.28 37.21 -23.93
C PHE A 119 -2.33 36.58 -24.86
N HIS A 120 -1.87 35.93 -25.94
CA HIS A 120 -2.72 35.05 -26.74
C HIS A 120 -2.68 33.64 -26.12
N VAL A 121 -3.69 33.31 -25.32
CA VAL A 121 -3.71 32.05 -24.54
C VAL A 121 -4.21 30.91 -25.41
N GLU A 122 -3.31 30.01 -25.80
CA GLU A 122 -3.64 28.82 -26.60
C GLU A 122 -4.15 27.65 -25.74
N ARG A 123 -3.63 27.49 -24.51
CA ARG A 123 -3.99 26.40 -23.60
C ARG A 123 -3.95 26.84 -22.13
N LEU A 124 -4.88 26.31 -21.33
CA LEU A 124 -4.90 26.43 -19.87
C LEU A 124 -4.96 25.03 -19.26
N ASP A 125 -3.90 24.64 -18.56
CA ASP A 125 -3.79 23.36 -17.85
C ASP A 125 -3.97 23.58 -16.35
N VAL A 126 -4.96 22.93 -15.72
CA VAL A 126 -5.21 23.05 -14.28
C VAL A 126 -4.84 21.75 -13.60
N ARG A 127 -3.92 21.85 -12.63
CA ARG A 127 -3.44 20.71 -11.86
C ARG A 127 -3.49 20.99 -10.38
N ALA A 128 -3.93 20.00 -9.62
CA ALA A 128 -3.92 19.99 -8.17
C ALA A 128 -3.04 18.83 -7.67
N GLU A 129 -2.37 19.03 -6.54
CA GLU A 129 -1.61 17.97 -5.87
C GLU A 129 -2.06 17.84 -4.42
N GLY A 130 -2.12 16.60 -3.92
CA GLY A 130 -2.57 16.35 -2.55
C GLY A 130 -2.56 14.87 -2.18
N ILE A 131 -3.46 14.47 -1.28
CA ILE A 131 -3.64 13.08 -0.85
C ILE A 131 -5.03 12.62 -1.33
N CYS A 132 -5.09 11.50 -2.05
CA CYS A 132 -6.38 10.92 -2.44
C CYS A 132 -7.11 10.28 -1.26
N ASP A 133 -8.42 10.10 -1.39
CA ASP A 133 -9.26 9.54 -0.33
C ASP A 133 -8.79 8.18 0.14
N GLU A 134 -8.40 7.27 -0.77
CA GLU A 134 -7.91 5.95 -0.38
C GLU A 134 -6.70 6.01 0.56
N CYS A 135 -5.74 6.91 0.30
CA CYS A 135 -4.56 7.12 1.13
C CYS A 135 -4.90 7.85 2.44
N GLY A 136 -5.84 8.80 2.40
CA GLY A 136 -6.34 9.47 3.61
C GLY A 136 -7.09 8.51 4.54
N ASP A 137 -7.95 7.67 3.96
CA ASP A 137 -8.73 6.64 4.63
C ASP A 137 -7.86 5.56 5.26
N TYR A 138 -6.81 5.13 4.55
CA TYR A 138 -5.83 4.19 5.11
C TYR A 138 -5.22 4.73 6.40
N GLU A 139 -4.74 5.98 6.41
CA GLU A 139 -4.11 6.57 7.60
C GLU A 139 -5.10 6.78 8.75
N ARG A 140 -6.32 7.27 8.46
CA ARG A 140 -7.38 7.39 9.47
C ARG A 140 -7.70 6.03 10.10
N ALA A 141 -7.81 5.00 9.27
CA ALA A 141 -8.05 3.63 9.72
C ALA A 141 -6.88 3.05 10.52
N LEU A 142 -5.64 3.35 10.12
CA LEU A 142 -4.42 2.97 10.82
C LEU A 142 -4.38 3.56 12.24
N LEU A 143 -4.69 4.85 12.37
CA LEU A 143 -4.84 5.53 13.65
C LEU A 143 -5.97 4.92 14.49
N ALA A 144 -7.11 4.61 13.87
CA ALA A 144 -8.24 3.99 14.56
C ALA A 144 -7.87 2.60 15.12
N GLY A 145 -7.15 1.76 14.36
CA GLY A 145 -6.66 0.47 14.80
C GLY A 145 -5.70 0.58 15.99
N ALA A 146 -4.72 1.49 15.90
CA ALA A 146 -3.75 1.74 16.97
C ALA A 146 -4.40 2.30 18.25
N ARG A 147 -5.46 3.08 18.13
CA ARG A 147 -6.28 3.52 19.27
C ARG A 147 -7.12 2.39 19.85
N ALA A 148 -7.73 1.56 19.01
CA ALA A 148 -8.59 0.46 19.43
C ALA A 148 -7.81 -0.56 20.28
N ILE A 149 -6.64 -1.00 19.83
CA ILE A 149 -5.84 -2.00 20.57
C ILE A 149 -5.41 -1.51 21.97
N ARG A 150 -5.16 -0.21 22.12
CA ARG A 150 -4.83 0.42 23.42
C ARG A 150 -6.04 0.61 24.33
N ARG A 151 -7.24 0.73 23.77
CA ARG A 151 -8.48 1.00 24.54
C ARG A 151 -9.29 -0.24 24.86
N THR A 152 -9.35 -1.17 23.92
CA THR A 152 -10.27 -2.32 23.96
C THR A 152 -9.60 -3.64 23.57
N GLY A 153 -8.33 -3.62 23.17
CA GLY A 153 -7.62 -4.79 22.65
C GLY A 153 -7.88 -5.02 21.15
N PRO A 154 -7.34 -6.11 20.58
CA PRO A 154 -7.36 -6.37 19.13
C PRO A 154 -8.77 -6.69 18.62
N ALA A 155 -9.32 -5.83 17.76
CA ALA A 155 -10.73 -5.89 17.33
C ALA A 155 -11.11 -7.07 16.40
N PHE A 156 -10.13 -7.78 15.85
CA PHE A 156 -10.32 -8.87 14.88
C PHE A 156 -9.61 -10.16 15.31
N ALA A 157 -9.19 -10.22 16.58
CA ALA A 157 -8.67 -11.43 17.21
C ALA A 157 -9.72 -12.01 18.16
N ALA A 158 -9.80 -13.33 18.21
CA ALA A 158 -10.59 -14.04 19.20
C ALA A 158 -10.02 -13.75 20.61
N PRO A 159 -10.85 -13.76 21.66
CA PRO A 159 -10.38 -13.69 23.04
C PRO A 159 -9.31 -14.75 23.31
N ILE A 160 -8.37 -14.42 24.19
CA ILE A 160 -7.29 -15.33 24.54
C ILE A 160 -7.87 -16.50 25.34
N ALA A 161 -7.46 -17.72 24.96
CA ALA A 161 -7.96 -18.94 25.54
C ALA A 161 -7.51 -19.08 27.00
N ALA A 162 -8.32 -19.76 27.83
CA ALA A 162 -8.00 -19.95 29.25
C ALA A 162 -6.78 -20.86 29.48
N ASP A 163 -6.47 -21.72 28.52
CA ASP A 163 -5.31 -22.62 28.50
C ASP A 163 -4.07 -22.02 27.83
N ALA A 164 -4.12 -20.73 27.44
CA ALA A 164 -2.95 -20.04 26.91
C ALA A 164 -1.85 -19.89 27.96
N CYS A 165 -0.60 -19.93 27.51
CA CYS A 165 0.58 -19.62 28.32
C CYS A 165 1.04 -18.19 28.02
N ALA A 166 1.56 -17.49 29.02
CA ALA A 166 2.17 -16.18 28.84
C ALA A 166 3.62 -16.11 29.33
N LEU A 167 4.38 -15.19 28.74
CA LEU A 167 5.76 -14.87 29.10
C LEU A 167 5.99 -13.37 28.96
N GLU A 168 6.71 -12.78 29.90
CA GLU A 168 7.14 -11.38 29.87
C GLU A 168 8.57 -11.27 29.38
N LEU A 169 8.82 -10.33 28.49
CA LEU A 169 10.12 -10.10 27.87
C LEU A 169 10.47 -8.61 27.91
N GLU A 170 11.55 -8.27 28.59
CA GLU A 170 12.11 -6.91 28.56
C GLU A 170 12.85 -6.69 27.24
N THR A 171 12.58 -5.55 26.59
CA THR A 171 13.18 -5.23 25.29
C THR A 171 13.61 -3.76 25.22
N PRO A 172 14.46 -3.37 24.25
CA PRO A 172 14.79 -1.97 24.01
C PRO A 172 13.57 -1.08 23.68
N VAL A 173 12.44 -1.67 23.28
CA VAL A 173 11.17 -0.97 23.04
C VAL A 173 10.18 -1.14 24.20
N GLY A 174 10.65 -1.54 25.38
CA GLY A 174 9.86 -1.73 26.59
C GLY A 174 9.40 -3.17 26.81
N LEU A 175 8.69 -3.38 27.93
CA LEU A 175 8.17 -4.69 28.33
C LEU A 175 7.12 -5.20 27.34
N LEU A 176 7.31 -6.43 26.86
CA LEU A 176 6.36 -7.18 26.06
C LEU A 176 5.74 -8.31 26.89
N THR A 177 4.44 -8.55 26.71
CA THR A 177 3.77 -9.78 27.15
C THR A 177 3.41 -10.61 25.94
N LEU A 178 4.02 -11.79 25.83
CA LEU A 178 3.75 -12.80 24.81
C LEU A 178 2.70 -13.77 25.33
N ALA A 179 1.78 -14.20 24.48
CA ALA A 179 0.89 -15.32 24.80
C ALA A 179 0.71 -16.28 23.63
N ALA A 180 0.64 -17.58 23.93
CA ALA A 180 0.49 -18.64 22.94
C ALA A 180 -0.54 -19.69 23.37
N SER A 181 -1.16 -20.31 22.36
CA SER A 181 -1.92 -21.55 22.48
C SER A 181 -1.02 -22.73 22.11
N ALA A 182 -1.54 -23.96 22.19
CA ALA A 182 -0.86 -25.15 21.67
C ALA A 182 -0.62 -25.13 20.14
N ARG A 183 -1.17 -24.15 19.40
CA ARG A 183 -0.97 -23.97 17.96
C ARG A 183 0.05 -22.89 17.60
N GLY A 184 0.46 -22.06 18.55
CA GLY A 184 1.39 -20.96 18.31
C GLY A 184 1.05 -19.67 19.06
N VAL A 185 1.85 -18.64 18.84
CA VAL A 185 1.69 -17.29 19.38
C VAL A 185 0.37 -16.70 18.90
N THR A 186 -0.37 -16.16 19.85
CA THR A 186 -1.67 -15.50 19.64
C THR A 186 -1.59 -13.99 19.87
N ARG A 187 -0.59 -13.55 20.65
CA ARG A 187 -0.47 -12.15 21.06
C ARG A 187 0.97 -11.76 21.36
N VAL A 188 1.32 -10.55 20.94
CA VAL A 188 2.49 -9.78 21.39
C VAL A 188 1.97 -8.42 21.84
N ALA A 189 1.82 -8.22 23.15
CA ALA A 189 1.26 -7.00 23.71
C ALA A 189 2.36 -6.12 24.30
N PHE A 190 2.25 -4.81 24.07
CA PHE A 190 3.00 -3.83 24.85
C PHE A 190 2.24 -3.50 26.13
N SER A 191 2.93 -3.03 27.16
CA SER A 191 2.33 -2.69 28.45
C SER A 191 1.16 -1.70 28.36
N GLU A 192 1.11 -0.85 27.33
CA GLU A 192 0.00 0.10 27.12
C GLU A 192 -1.18 -0.46 26.32
N HIS A 193 -1.17 -1.75 25.96
CA HIS A 193 -2.32 -2.40 25.33
C HIS A 193 -3.38 -2.74 26.37
N ALA A 194 -4.66 -2.60 26.01
CA ALA A 194 -5.76 -2.74 26.96
C ALA A 194 -5.84 -4.13 27.62
N ASP A 195 -5.29 -5.15 26.95
CA ASP A 195 -5.29 -6.55 27.37
C ASP A 195 -3.99 -6.98 28.06
N ALA A 196 -3.01 -6.09 28.28
CA ALA A 196 -1.70 -6.42 28.84
C ALA A 196 -1.79 -7.01 30.27
N ASP A 197 -2.55 -6.39 31.18
CA ASP A 197 -2.70 -6.90 32.56
C ASP A 197 -3.37 -8.28 32.59
N ARG A 198 -4.40 -8.46 31.75
CA ARG A 198 -5.09 -9.75 31.62
C ARG A 198 -4.14 -10.82 31.09
N LEU A 199 -3.32 -10.48 30.11
CA LEU A 199 -2.28 -11.36 29.59
C LEU A 199 -1.25 -11.75 30.66
N GLY A 200 -0.83 -10.78 31.47
CA GLY A 200 0.11 -11.01 32.58
C GLY A 200 -0.42 -12.01 33.62
N SER A 201 -1.75 -12.11 33.77
CA SER A 201 -2.40 -13.05 34.70
C SER A 201 -2.51 -14.51 34.20
N LEU A 202 -2.14 -14.80 32.95
CA LEU A 202 -2.22 -16.15 32.40
C LEU A 202 -1.22 -17.12 33.07
N PRO A 203 -1.49 -18.44 33.05
CA PRO A 203 -0.58 -19.45 33.58
C PRO A 203 0.84 -19.36 32.99
N ARG A 204 1.85 -19.59 33.85
CA ARG A 204 3.28 -19.62 33.49
C ARG A 204 3.94 -20.89 34.00
N GLY A 205 4.98 -21.36 33.30
CA GLY A 205 5.86 -22.44 33.74
C GLY A 205 5.16 -23.78 33.96
N ALA A 206 5.37 -24.42 35.11
CA ALA A 206 4.86 -25.77 35.39
C ALA A 206 3.31 -25.88 35.40
N ARG A 207 2.59 -24.74 35.47
CA ARG A 207 1.12 -24.68 35.48
C ARG A 207 0.51 -24.46 34.10
N SER A 208 1.32 -24.25 33.06
CA SER A 208 0.86 -24.02 31.68
C SER A 208 0.90 -25.28 30.83
N ASP A 209 0.11 -25.31 29.75
CA ASP A 209 0.25 -26.30 28.70
C ASP A 209 1.68 -26.31 28.15
N ARG A 210 2.26 -27.51 27.99
CA ARG A 210 3.68 -27.64 27.61
C ARG A 210 3.96 -27.16 26.18
N VAL A 211 3.01 -27.34 25.27
CA VAL A 211 3.17 -26.92 23.86
C VAL A 211 3.05 -25.42 23.75
N ALA A 212 2.04 -24.83 24.41
CA ALA A 212 1.89 -23.38 24.52
C ALA A 212 3.11 -22.72 25.17
N SER A 213 3.63 -23.29 26.25
CA SER A 213 4.86 -22.81 26.91
C SER A 213 6.06 -22.83 25.97
N ARG A 214 6.21 -23.87 25.14
CA ARG A 214 7.30 -23.92 24.15
C ARG A 214 7.18 -22.79 23.13
N HIS A 215 5.96 -22.51 22.65
CA HIS A 215 5.74 -21.46 21.66
C HIS A 215 6.03 -20.05 22.18
N VAL A 216 5.66 -19.73 23.43
CA VAL A 216 6.03 -18.42 24.01
C VAL A 216 7.53 -18.30 24.25
N SER A 217 8.21 -19.36 24.70
CA SER A 217 9.67 -19.35 24.89
C SER A 217 10.41 -19.18 23.55
N GLU A 218 10.04 -19.95 22.53
CA GLU A 218 10.62 -19.83 21.18
C GLU A 218 10.43 -18.42 20.61
N ALA A 219 9.25 -17.83 20.80
CA ALA A 219 9.00 -16.46 20.37
C ALA A 219 9.85 -15.44 21.13
N ALA A 220 10.06 -15.65 22.44
CA ALA A 220 10.91 -14.80 23.26
C ALA A 220 12.37 -14.84 22.77
N ASP A 221 12.93 -16.04 22.61
CA ASP A 221 14.32 -16.24 22.15
C ASP A 221 14.56 -15.57 20.79
N GLN A 222 13.59 -15.69 19.86
CA GLN A 222 13.71 -15.07 18.55
C GLN A 222 13.57 -13.55 18.59
N LEU A 223 12.73 -13.00 19.47
CA LEU A 223 12.62 -11.55 19.64
C LEU A 223 13.87 -10.97 20.32
N GLU A 224 14.43 -11.66 21.32
CA GLU A 224 15.72 -11.33 21.91
C GLU A 224 16.82 -11.32 20.85
N GLY A 225 16.89 -12.38 20.03
CA GLY A 225 17.80 -12.46 18.89
C GLY A 225 17.57 -11.34 17.88
N TYR A 226 16.32 -10.90 17.66
CA TYR A 226 16.01 -9.79 16.77
C TYR A 226 16.52 -8.46 17.31
N PHE A 227 16.27 -8.16 18.58
CA PHE A 227 16.78 -6.96 19.22
C PHE A 227 18.30 -6.97 19.36
N GLY A 228 18.91 -8.15 19.50
CA GLY A 228 20.36 -8.36 19.49
C GLY A 228 21.00 -8.31 18.09
N GLY A 229 20.20 -8.31 17.01
CA GLY A 229 20.68 -8.27 15.63
C GLY A 229 21.00 -9.65 15.00
N ALA A 230 20.99 -10.73 15.78
CA ALA A 230 21.25 -12.09 15.30
C ALA A 230 20.10 -12.67 14.47
N VAL A 231 18.87 -12.19 14.65
CA VAL A 231 17.67 -12.66 13.93
C VAL A 231 17.04 -11.51 13.14
N ARG A 232 16.98 -11.63 11.81
CA ARG A 232 16.32 -10.62 10.97
C ARG A 232 14.84 -10.91 10.71
N ARG A 233 14.48 -12.19 10.68
CA ARG A 233 13.11 -12.66 10.46
C ARG A 233 12.77 -13.68 11.54
N PRO A 234 12.09 -13.26 12.62
CA PRO A 234 11.46 -14.20 13.54
C PRO A 234 10.51 -15.12 12.76
N THR A 235 10.60 -16.42 13.00
CA THR A 235 9.82 -17.51 12.39
C THR A 235 8.95 -18.25 13.40
N ALA A 236 8.81 -17.73 14.62
CA ALA A 236 7.99 -18.30 15.67
C ALA A 236 6.58 -18.63 15.15
N SER A 237 6.06 -19.78 15.55
CA SER A 237 4.78 -20.27 15.06
C SER A 237 3.64 -19.37 15.52
N ILE A 238 2.79 -18.92 14.60
CA ILE A 238 1.63 -18.06 14.90
C ILE A 238 0.34 -18.87 14.77
N ASP A 239 -0.56 -18.76 15.74
CA ASP A 239 -1.89 -19.36 15.68
C ASP A 239 -2.86 -18.46 14.91
N TRP A 240 -2.83 -18.60 13.59
CA TRP A 240 -3.68 -17.85 12.66
C TRP A 240 -5.18 -18.14 12.82
N SER A 241 -5.56 -19.26 13.47
CA SER A 241 -6.97 -19.61 13.66
C SER A 241 -7.69 -18.69 14.64
N ARG A 242 -6.95 -17.86 15.38
CA ARG A 242 -7.47 -16.85 16.31
C ARG A 242 -7.73 -15.50 15.65
N LEU A 243 -7.46 -15.35 14.35
CA LEU A 243 -7.63 -14.10 13.62
C LEU A 243 -8.73 -14.23 12.57
N ARG A 244 -9.45 -13.14 12.31
CA ARG A 244 -10.37 -13.07 11.17
C ARG A 244 -9.60 -13.33 9.86
N PRO A 245 -10.14 -14.10 8.89
CA PRO A 245 -9.37 -14.53 7.72
C PRO A 245 -8.73 -13.42 6.87
N ASP A 246 -9.45 -12.31 6.67
CA ASP A 246 -8.95 -11.12 5.98
C ASP A 246 -7.77 -10.48 6.71
N ALA A 247 -7.86 -10.36 8.04
CA ALA A 247 -6.79 -9.84 8.88
C ALA A 247 -5.58 -10.77 8.91
N ALA A 248 -5.80 -12.09 9.02
CA ALA A 248 -4.75 -13.10 8.96
C ALA A 248 -3.99 -13.03 7.63
N SER A 249 -4.71 -12.92 6.50
CA SER A 249 -4.12 -12.76 5.17
C SER A 249 -3.27 -11.48 5.08
N ALA A 250 -3.78 -10.35 5.57
CA ALA A 250 -3.05 -9.09 5.54
C ALA A 250 -1.77 -9.12 6.40
N LEU A 251 -1.85 -9.65 7.63
CA LEU A 251 -0.69 -9.74 8.52
C LEU A 251 0.36 -10.72 8.00
N ARG A 252 -0.03 -11.85 7.39
CA ARG A 252 0.91 -12.77 6.71
C ARG A 252 1.70 -12.08 5.61
N ALA A 253 1.04 -11.25 4.79
CA ALA A 253 1.71 -10.53 3.72
C ALA A 253 2.81 -9.57 4.23
N THR A 254 2.71 -9.08 5.48
CA THR A 254 3.77 -8.25 6.08
C THR A 254 5.05 -9.03 6.34
N ILE A 255 4.97 -10.34 6.60
CA ILE A 255 6.14 -11.20 6.88
C ILE A 255 7.04 -11.32 5.64
N GLU A 256 6.46 -11.21 4.44
CA GLU A 256 7.19 -11.25 3.17
C GLU A 256 7.90 -9.93 2.84
N ILE A 257 7.70 -8.87 3.63
CA ILE A 257 8.43 -7.61 3.45
C ILE A 257 9.86 -7.79 3.98
N PRO A 258 10.90 -7.68 3.12
CA PRO A 258 12.28 -7.89 3.53
C PRO A 258 12.70 -6.98 4.70
N TYR A 259 13.62 -7.48 5.52
CA TYR A 259 14.23 -6.74 6.63
C TYR A 259 14.81 -5.40 6.17
N ALA A 260 14.62 -4.34 6.95
CA ALA A 260 15.08 -2.98 6.65
C ALA A 260 14.50 -2.36 5.35
N THR A 261 13.43 -2.94 4.80
CA THR A 261 12.73 -2.40 3.62
C THR A 261 11.27 -2.10 3.92
N HIS A 262 10.63 -1.34 3.02
CA HIS A 262 9.21 -1.00 3.13
C HIS A 262 8.46 -1.40 1.88
N ARG A 263 7.16 -1.70 2.03
CA ARG A 263 6.23 -1.94 0.93
C ARG A 263 4.92 -1.21 1.20
N SER A 264 4.37 -0.52 0.19
CA SER A 264 3.07 0.14 0.33
C SER A 264 1.98 -0.90 0.56
N TYR A 265 0.96 -0.57 1.36
CA TYR A 265 -0.21 -1.44 1.54
C TYR A 265 -0.88 -1.81 0.22
N SER A 266 -0.83 -0.92 -0.79
CA SER A 266 -1.36 -1.15 -2.13
C SER A 266 -0.60 -2.25 -2.87
N ASP A 267 0.70 -2.36 -2.64
CA ASP A 267 1.60 -3.24 -3.38
C ASP A 267 1.63 -4.65 -2.79
N LEU A 268 0.90 -4.88 -1.69
CA LEU A 268 0.66 -6.21 -1.13
C LEU A 268 -0.35 -7.02 -1.95
N GLY A 269 -1.09 -6.40 -2.88
CA GLY A 269 -1.97 -7.10 -3.82
C GLY A 269 -3.14 -7.86 -3.17
N LEU A 270 -3.57 -7.45 -1.98
CA LEU A 270 -4.53 -8.20 -1.16
C LEU A 270 -6.00 -8.06 -1.60
N GLY A 271 -6.31 -7.09 -2.48
CA GLY A 271 -7.68 -6.81 -2.92
C GLY A 271 -8.64 -6.34 -1.80
N GLN A 272 -8.11 -6.00 -0.62
CA GLN A 272 -8.90 -5.53 0.52
C GLN A 272 -9.02 -3.99 0.52
N PRO A 273 -10.12 -3.42 1.04
CA PRO A 273 -10.26 -1.97 1.17
C PRO A 273 -9.13 -1.35 2.00
N SER A 274 -8.68 -0.14 1.63
CA SER A 274 -7.60 0.56 2.34
C SER A 274 -7.94 0.81 3.82
N THR A 275 -9.22 1.06 4.14
CA THR A 275 -9.71 1.19 5.52
C THR A 275 -9.62 -0.12 6.32
N ALA A 276 -9.83 -1.28 5.69
CA ALA A 276 -9.70 -2.57 6.36
C ALA A 276 -8.22 -2.87 6.66
N LEU A 277 -7.35 -2.68 5.67
CA LEU A 277 -5.90 -2.84 5.82
C LEU A 277 -5.33 -1.90 6.89
N GLY A 278 -5.70 -0.62 6.86
CA GLY A 278 -5.29 0.35 7.88
C GLY A 278 -5.68 -0.11 9.28
N ARG A 279 -6.95 -0.50 9.51
CA ARG A 279 -7.39 -1.01 10.83
C ARG A 279 -6.61 -2.24 11.26
N THR A 280 -6.36 -3.19 10.35
CA THR A 280 -5.62 -4.42 10.64
C THR A 280 -4.18 -4.13 11.04
N PHE A 281 -3.45 -3.33 10.26
CA PHE A 281 -2.04 -3.02 10.57
C PHE A 281 -1.90 -2.15 11.81
N GLY A 282 -2.85 -1.22 12.05
CA GLY A 282 -2.83 -0.36 13.21
C GLY A 282 -3.17 -1.12 14.50
N GLY A 283 -4.10 -2.07 14.41
CA GLY A 283 -4.55 -2.91 15.52
C GLY A 283 -3.89 -4.29 15.56
N ASN A 284 -2.68 -4.41 15.00
CA ASN A 284 -1.99 -5.70 14.88
C ASN A 284 -1.83 -6.40 16.25
N PRO A 285 -2.39 -7.60 16.44
CA PRO A 285 -2.28 -8.34 17.69
C PRO A 285 -0.90 -8.97 17.93
N ILE A 286 -0.09 -9.13 16.89
CA ILE A 286 1.19 -9.86 16.94
C ILE A 286 2.29 -9.04 16.26
N PRO A 287 2.54 -7.79 16.69
CA PRO A 287 3.65 -6.99 16.15
C PRO A 287 4.99 -7.69 16.33
N LEU A 288 6.00 -7.24 15.58
CA LEU A 288 7.36 -7.81 15.51
C LEU A 288 7.43 -9.16 14.80
N LEU A 289 6.55 -10.11 15.12
CA LEU A 289 6.41 -11.36 14.36
C LEU A 289 5.66 -11.14 13.03
N THR A 290 4.72 -10.19 13.02
CA THR A 290 4.11 -9.64 11.80
C THR A 290 4.51 -8.17 11.67
N PRO A 291 5.53 -7.83 10.85
CA PRO A 291 6.22 -6.53 10.91
C PRO A 291 5.42 -5.41 10.21
N CYS A 292 4.29 -5.02 10.80
CA CYS A 292 3.44 -3.94 10.31
C CYS A 292 4.16 -2.56 10.27
N HIS A 293 5.26 -2.39 10.99
CA HIS A 293 6.13 -1.20 10.91
C HIS A 293 6.84 -1.08 9.56
N ARG A 294 6.92 -2.15 8.77
CA ARG A 294 7.46 -2.14 7.39
C ARG A 294 6.42 -1.78 6.33
N VAL A 295 5.15 -1.59 6.72
CA VAL A 295 4.09 -1.21 5.77
C VAL A 295 4.06 0.31 5.61
N ALA A 296 4.13 0.74 4.36
CA ALA A 296 4.07 2.13 3.93
C ALA A 296 2.68 2.51 3.38
N ARG A 297 2.47 3.80 3.17
CA ARG A 297 1.33 4.41 2.49
C ARG A 297 1.85 5.10 1.23
N GLY A 298 1.88 4.36 0.12
CA GLY A 298 2.53 4.83 -1.10
C GLY A 298 4.03 5.06 -0.85
N THR A 299 4.53 6.23 -1.22
CA THR A 299 5.93 6.65 -1.04
C THR A 299 6.30 7.04 0.39
N GLU A 300 5.33 7.13 1.31
CA GLU A 300 5.55 7.61 2.69
C GLU A 300 5.38 6.48 3.70
N VAL A 301 6.27 6.43 4.70
CA VAL A 301 6.17 5.51 5.84
C VAL A 301 5.44 6.23 6.97
N PRO A 302 4.21 5.83 7.35
CA PRO A 302 3.45 6.56 8.36
C PRO A 302 4.11 6.49 9.74
N ALA A 303 4.07 7.54 10.54
CA ALA A 303 4.60 7.48 11.92
C ALA A 303 3.77 6.54 12.84
N VAL A 304 2.53 6.23 12.45
CA VAL A 304 1.59 5.45 13.26
C VAL A 304 2.07 4.03 13.44
N TYR A 305 1.99 3.53 14.68
CA TYR A 305 2.31 2.15 15.03
C TYR A 305 1.50 1.72 16.25
N VAL A 306 1.22 0.42 16.34
CA VAL A 306 0.45 -0.20 17.43
C VAL A 306 0.97 0.22 18.82
N ALA A 307 2.28 0.41 18.95
CA ALA A 307 2.96 0.80 20.18
C ALA A 307 3.49 2.24 20.20
N GLY A 308 3.19 3.02 19.16
CA GLY A 308 3.48 4.45 19.08
C GLY A 308 4.69 4.80 18.20
N PRO A 309 4.81 6.08 17.83
CA PRO A 309 5.73 6.53 16.78
C PRO A 309 7.22 6.44 17.19
N GLU A 310 7.54 6.51 18.48
CA GLU A 310 8.91 6.40 18.96
C GLU A 310 9.45 4.98 18.80
N ARG A 311 8.67 3.97 19.18
CA ARG A 311 9.03 2.56 19.01
C ARG A 311 9.15 2.18 17.54
N ARG A 312 8.27 2.72 16.68
CA ARG A 312 8.40 2.53 15.23
C ARG A 312 9.74 3.05 14.71
N ARG A 313 10.07 4.31 15.03
CA ARG A 313 11.35 4.93 14.65
C ARG A 313 12.54 4.11 15.14
N TRP A 314 12.49 3.67 16.40
CA TRP A 314 13.53 2.82 16.98
C TRP A 314 13.71 1.50 16.19
N LEU A 315 12.62 0.80 15.86
CA LEU A 315 12.68 -0.44 15.09
C LEU A 315 13.29 -0.20 13.70
N GLU A 316 12.85 0.85 13.01
CA GLU A 316 13.39 1.19 11.70
C GLU A 316 14.89 1.57 11.75
N ASP A 317 15.32 2.32 12.77
CA ASP A 317 16.73 2.65 13.01
C ASP A 317 17.57 1.42 13.37
N HIS A 318 17.02 0.50 14.16
CA HIS A 318 17.63 -0.78 14.46
C HIS A 318 17.86 -1.60 13.20
N GLU A 319 16.82 -1.80 12.39
CA GLU A 319 16.93 -2.58 11.15
C GLU A 319 17.91 -1.95 10.16
N ARG A 320 17.91 -0.62 10.01
CA ARG A 320 18.88 0.09 9.16
C ARG A 320 20.32 -0.12 9.62
N ARG A 321 20.60 0.02 10.92
CA ARG A 321 21.96 -0.14 11.47
C ARG A 321 22.48 -1.57 11.30
N GLN A 322 21.64 -2.57 11.60
CA GLN A 322 22.01 -3.98 11.46
C GLN A 322 22.22 -4.37 9.99
N ALA A 323 21.48 -3.77 9.05
CA ALA A 323 21.68 -3.99 7.62
C ALA A 323 22.97 -3.32 7.09
N ALA A 324 23.35 -2.16 7.64
CA ALA A 324 24.56 -1.43 7.23
C ALA A 324 25.85 -2.05 7.79
N GLY A 325 25.83 -2.60 9.01
CA GLY A 325 26.99 -3.23 9.64
C GLY A 325 27.51 -4.50 8.96
N GLU A 326 26.78 -5.05 8.00
CA GLU A 326 27.21 -6.18 7.15
C GLU A 326 27.90 -5.74 5.86
N GLN A 327 27.81 -4.46 5.48
CA GLN A 327 28.40 -3.93 4.23
C GLN A 327 29.81 -3.35 4.43
N ALA A 328 30.32 -3.37 5.67
CA ALA A 328 31.66 -2.90 6.06
C ALA A 328 32.53 -4.08 6.48
#